data_AF-X1TMN2-F1
#
_entry.id   AF-X1TMN2-F1
#
_cell.length_a   1.000
_cell.length_b   1.000
_cell.length_c   1.000
_cell.angle_alpha   90.00
_cell.angle_beta   90.00
_cell.angle_gamma   90.00
#
_symmetry.space_group_name_H-M   'P 1'
#
loop_
_entity.id
_entity.type
_entity.pdbx_description
1 polymer ?
#
loop_
_entity_poly.entity_id
_entity_poly.type
_entity_poly.pdbx_seq_one_letter_code
_entity_poly.pdbx_strand_id
1 'polypeptide(L)'
;MFILRKSAGGRLLSRCVVGMVLLFLLTTPVFAAKVNLRLAYPVELGGPLAKIMDSLCEEFSSQNPEIHVTPIYAGNYWETM
;
A
#
# COMPACT_ATOMS: atom_id res chain seq x y z
N MET A 1 -4.08 -46.11 47.60
CA MET A 1 -4.96 -45.06 47.07
C MET A 1 -4.08 -43.91 46.58
N PHE A 2 -3.78 -43.89 45.27
CA PHE A 2 -2.86 -42.94 44.63
C PHE A 2 -3.60 -41.60 44.40
N ILE A 3 -3.16 -40.53 45.06
CA ILE A 3 -3.71 -39.19 44.83
C ILE A 3 -2.93 -38.52 43.68
N LEU A 4 -3.66 -38.20 42.62
CA LEU A 4 -3.18 -37.53 41.41
C LEU A 4 -2.63 -36.12 41.73
N ARG A 5 -1.32 -35.93 41.56
CA ARG A 5 -0.68 -34.61 41.47
C ARG A 5 -1.01 -33.99 40.10
N LYS A 6 -2.07 -33.18 40.03
CA LYS A 6 -2.47 -32.47 38.79
C LYS A 6 -1.41 -31.42 38.42
N SER A 7 -0.64 -31.70 37.36
CA SER A 7 0.48 -30.88 36.86
C SER A 7 0.07 -29.43 36.56
N ALA A 8 0.64 -28.48 37.28
CA ALA A 8 0.46 -27.04 37.05
C ALA A 8 1.23 -26.52 35.82
N GLY A 9 2.26 -27.25 35.38
CA GLY A 9 3.15 -26.84 34.27
C GLY A 9 2.47 -26.82 32.89
N GLY A 10 1.55 -27.75 32.63
CA GLY A 10 0.80 -27.78 31.36
C GLY A 10 -0.15 -26.60 31.18
N ARG A 11 -0.69 -26.07 32.28
CA ARG A 11 -1.55 -24.87 32.27
C ARG A 11 -0.76 -23.59 32.02
N LEU A 12 0.50 -23.53 32.46
CA LEU A 12 1.36 -22.38 32.20
C LEU A 12 1.86 -22.38 30.75
N LEU A 13 2.27 -23.54 30.22
CA LEU A 13 2.66 -23.69 28.81
C LEU A 13 1.52 -23.34 27.85
N SER A 14 0.30 -23.80 28.14
CA SER A 14 -0.88 -23.47 27.33
C SER A 14 -1.17 -21.96 27.28
N ARG A 15 -0.94 -21.23 28.38
CA ARG A 15 -1.14 -19.77 28.43
C ARG A 15 -0.11 -19.01 27.59
N CYS A 16 1.14 -19.45 27.57
CA CYS A 16 2.17 -18.86 26.72
C CYS A 16 1.87 -19.06 25.23
N VAL A 17 1.39 -20.26 24.85
CA VAL A 17 1.00 -20.56 23.46
C VAL A 17 -0.20 -19.72 23.04
N VAL A 18 -1.25 -19.63 23.87
CA VAL A 18 -2.43 -18.80 23.59
C VAL A 18 -2.05 -17.31 23.51
N GLY A 19 -1.17 -16.84 24.39
CA GLY A 19 -0.68 -15.46 24.36
C GLY A 19 0.14 -15.14 23.11
N MET A 20 0.99 -16.06 22.66
CA MET A 20 1.79 -15.91 21.44
C MET A 20 0.93 -15.94 20.17
N VAL A 21 -0.12 -16.77 20.14
CA VAL A 21 -1.10 -16.79 19.04
C VAL A 21 -1.89 -15.47 19.00
N LEU A 22 -2.38 -15.00 20.15
CA LEU A 22 -3.08 -13.70 20.25
C LEU A 22 -2.20 -12.53 19.80
N LEU A 23 -0.90 -12.56 20.11
CA LEU A 23 0.04 -11.52 19.68
C LEU A 23 0.25 -11.54 18.15
N PHE A 24 0.22 -12.72 17.52
CA PHE A 24 0.37 -12.88 16.07
C PHE A 24 -0.91 -12.47 15.30
N LEU A 25 -2.09 -12.61 15.91
CA LEU A 25 -3.36 -12.14 15.30
C LEU A 25 -3.47 -10.61 15.23
N LEU A 26 -2.68 -9.87 16.01
CA LEU A 26 -2.71 -8.40 16.03
C LEU A 26 -1.85 -7.76 14.91
N THR A 27 -1.04 -8.55 14.20
CA THR A 27 -0.10 -8.04 13.20
C THR A 27 -0.56 -8.26 11.75
N THR A 28 -1.85 -8.15 11.46
CA THR A 28 -2.32 -8.20 10.08
C THR A 28 -1.82 -6.96 9.32
N PRO A 29 -0.98 -7.11 8.29
CA PRO A 29 -0.57 -5.97 7.48
C PRO A 29 -1.81 -5.40 6.78
N VAL A 30 -2.12 -4.13 7.04
CA VAL A 30 -3.12 -3.40 6.27
C VAL A 30 -2.48 -3.01 4.94
N PHE A 31 -2.81 -3.74 3.88
CA PHE A 31 -2.44 -3.34 2.53
C PHE A 31 -3.37 -2.22 2.08
N ALA A 32 -2.83 -1.02 1.90
CA ALA A 32 -3.56 0.06 1.26
C ALA A 32 -3.86 -0.31 -0.20
N ALA A 33 -5.04 0.07 -0.69
CA ALA A 33 -5.39 -0.10 -2.10
C ALA A 33 -4.50 0.78 -2.98
N LYS A 34 -4.11 0.29 -4.16
CA LYS A 34 -3.37 1.09 -5.14
C LYS A 34 -4.21 2.30 -5.57
N VAL A 35 -3.62 3.48 -5.50
CA VAL A 35 -4.21 4.74 -5.91
C VAL A 35 -3.88 4.98 -7.38
N ASN A 36 -4.89 5.28 -8.19
CA ASN A 36 -4.71 5.65 -9.59
C ASN A 36 -5.14 7.10 -9.79
N LEU A 37 -4.19 7.98 -10.09
CA LEU A 37 -4.41 9.41 -10.32
C LEU A 37 -4.40 9.68 -11.82
N ARG A 38 -5.39 10.44 -12.30
CA ARG A 38 -5.45 10.92 -13.68
C ARG A 38 -5.32 12.44 -13.67
N LEU A 39 -4.22 12.96 -14.22
CA LEU A 39 -3.90 14.39 -14.18
C LEU A 39 -4.01 14.99 -15.58
N ALA A 40 -4.90 15.97 -15.75
CA ALA A 40 -5.08 16.65 -17.02
C ALA A 40 -4.09 17.81 -17.19
N TYR A 41 -3.32 17.77 -18.28
CA TYR A 41 -2.39 18.81 -18.69
C TYR A 41 -2.85 19.38 -20.04
N PRO A 42 -3.25 20.65 -20.11
CA PRO A 42 -3.63 21.28 -21.37
C PRO A 42 -2.37 21.71 -22.14
N VAL A 43 -1.60 20.69 -22.54
CA VAL A 43 -0.42 20.78 -23.39
C VAL A 43 -0.60 19.87 -24.61
N GLU A 44 0.05 20.22 -25.72
CA GLU A 44 0.00 19.43 -26.95
C GLU A 44 0.50 17.99 -26.73
N LEU A 45 -0.21 17.04 -27.33
CA LEU A 45 0.18 15.63 -27.31
C LEU A 45 1.54 15.43 -28.00
N GLY A 46 2.45 14.71 -27.36
CA GLY A 46 3.68 14.24 -27.97
C GLY A 46 4.79 15.29 -28.16
N GLY A 47 4.54 16.54 -27.78
CA GLY A 47 5.54 17.61 -27.76
C GLY A 47 6.64 17.39 -26.69
N PRO A 48 7.73 18.18 -26.72
CA PRO A 48 8.81 18.06 -25.74
C PRO A 48 8.34 18.19 -24.28
N LEU A 49 7.36 19.06 -24.03
CA LEU A 49 6.79 19.23 -22.69
C LEU A 49 5.99 18.01 -22.23
N ALA A 50 5.21 17.37 -23.11
CA ALA A 50 4.48 16.14 -22.79
C ALA A 50 5.46 15.01 -22.40
N LYS A 51 6.59 14.88 -23.11
CA LYS A 51 7.62 13.90 -22.76
C LYS A 51 8.22 14.12 -21.37
N ILE A 52 8.44 15.39 -20.99
CA ILE A 52 8.92 15.73 -19.64
C ILE A 52 7.87 15.34 -18.59
N MET A 53 6.59 15.64 -18.84
CA MET A 53 5.50 15.26 -17.95
C MET A 53 5.37 13.74 -17.81
N ASP A 54 5.52 12.98 -18.89
CA ASP A 54 5.54 11.52 -18.87
C ASP A 54 6.68 11.01 -17.95
N SER A 55 7.91 11.52 -18.13
CA SER A 55 9.06 11.14 -17.30
C SER A 55 8.85 11.46 -15.82
N LEU A 56 8.26 12.62 -15.50
CA LEU A 56 7.95 12.98 -14.11
C LEU A 56 6.91 12.05 -13.48
N CYS A 57 5.85 11.71 -14.22
CA CYS A 57 4.81 10.79 -13.75
C CYS A 57 5.38 9.37 -13.55
N GLU A 58 6.24 8.92 -14.45
CA GLU A 58 6.91 7.62 -14.37
C GLU A 58 7.88 7.55 -13.19
N GLU A 59 8.73 8.57 -13.01
CA GLU A 59 9.67 8.63 -11.89
C GLU A 59 8.94 8.66 -10.55
N PHE A 60 7.89 9.46 -10.42
CA PHE A 60 7.05 9.47 -9.23
C PHE A 60 6.42 8.10 -8.95
N SER A 61 5.85 7.45 -9.96
CA SER A 61 5.20 6.14 -9.81
C SER A 61 6.21 5.04 -9.47
N SER A 62 7.46 5.16 -9.92
CA SER A 62 8.54 4.24 -9.57
C SER A 62 8.94 4.37 -8.09
N GLN A 63 8.99 5.61 -7.59
CA GLN A 63 9.31 5.91 -6.19
C GLN A 63 8.15 5.59 -5.22
N ASN A 64 6.92 5.54 -5.72
CA ASN A 64 5.70 5.30 -4.92
C ASN A 64 4.87 4.16 -5.56
N PRO A 65 5.23 2.88 -5.37
CA PRO A 65 4.60 1.74 -6.06
C PRO A 65 3.10 1.56 -5.81
N GLU A 66 2.59 2.16 -4.75
CA GLU A 66 1.17 2.22 -4.40
C GLU A 66 0.39 3.31 -5.13
N ILE A 67 1.05 4.26 -5.81
CA ILE A 67 0.43 5.35 -6.56
C ILE A 67 0.85 5.31 -8.02
N HIS A 68 -0.11 5.16 -8.92
CA HIS A 68 0.11 5.26 -10.36
C HIS A 68 -0.47 6.58 -10.89
N VAL A 69 0.36 7.37 -11.57
CA VAL A 69 -0.05 8.64 -12.17
C VAL A 69 -0.14 8.49 -13.68
N THR A 70 -1.31 8.77 -14.24
CA THR A 70 -1.55 8.80 -15.69
C THR A 70 -1.78 10.24 -16.16
N PRO A 71 -0.86 10.83 -16.94
CA PRO A 71 -1.10 12.13 -17.57
C PRO A 71 -2.16 12.02 -18.67
N ILE A 72 -3.01 13.05 -18.79
CA ILE A 72 -3.99 13.21 -19.87
C ILE A 72 -3.70 14.54 -20.55
N TYR A 73 -3.37 14.51 -21.84
CA TYR A 73 -3.02 15.70 -22.61
C TYR A 73 -4.24 16.24 -23.36
N ALA A 74 -4.56 17.52 -23.15
CA ALA A 74 -5.82 18.13 -23.57
C ALA A 74 -5.66 19.38 -24.48
N GLY A 75 -4.54 19.53 -25.20
CA GLY A 75 -4.38 20.64 -26.14
C GLY A 75 -3.73 21.86 -25.50
N ASN A 76 -4.36 23.02 -25.45
CA ASN A 76 -3.70 24.27 -25.06
C ASN A 76 -4.40 24.86 -23.83
N TYR A 77 -3.65 25.44 -22.89
CA TYR A 77 -4.20 26.11 -21.70
C TYR A 77 -5.33 27.10 -22.03
N TRP A 78 -5.22 27.81 -23.16
CA TRP A 78 -6.22 28.75 -23.66
C TRP A 78 -7.58 28.11 -23.96
N GLU A 79 -7.62 26.84 -24.37
CA GLU A 79 -8.86 26.12 -24.72
C GLU A 79 -9.53 25.47 -23.49
N THR A 80 -8.79 25.36 -22.39
CA THR A 80 -9.25 24.70 -21.15
C THR A 80 -9.60 25.67 -20.01
N MET A 81 -9.42 26.98 -20.22
CA MET A 81 -9.85 28.05 -19.30
C MET A 81 -11.24 28.58 -19.65
#